data_AF-A0A803NB82-F1
#
_entry.id   AF-A0A803NB82-F1
#
_cell.length_a   1.000
_cell.length_b   1.000
_cell.length_c   1.000
_cell.angle_alpha   90.00
_cell.angle_beta   90.00
_cell.angle_gamma   90.00
#
_symmetry.space_group_name_H-M   'P 1'
#
loop_
_entity.id
_entity.type
_entity.pdbx_description
1 polymer ?
#
loop_
_entity_poly.entity_id
_entity_poly.type
_entity_poly.pdbx_seq_one_letter_code
_entity_poly.pdbx_strand_id
1 'polypeptide(L)'
;MGIPGSAAAAANAGAGASSGSGGLEELFQAYGIRYYTAAKIAEMGFTVNTLVDMKEEEVDEMMNSLSHLFRWDLLVGERYGIKAAIRAERRRLEDLEESRRHRHNHMSLSNTPPPDSSHHPLDALSQEGLSEEGVHEKEVVGSGGGNWEMVGAPPTHTNHQDHQQRKKHRKQQHLQARNTVTNQVFRFAKKAGATYINKPKMRHYVHCYALHCLDEETSNALRRAFKERGENVGAWRQACYKPLVAIAARQGWDIDAIFNSHPRLSIWYVPTKLRQLCHTERSSSNTSNSISAGAGPHHLPF
;
A
#
# COMPACT_ATOMS: atom_id res chain seq x y z
N MET A 1 14.39 -36.18 52.18
CA MET A 1 13.21 -35.32 52.44
C MET A 1 13.07 -34.33 51.30
N GLY A 2 11.87 -34.23 50.68
CA GLY A 2 11.40 -33.18 49.74
C GLY A 2 12.06 -33.20 48.35
N ILE A 3 11.39 -33.05 47.21
CA ILE A 3 10.03 -32.58 46.84
C ILE A 3 9.68 -33.23 45.47
N PRO A 4 8.42 -33.55 45.17
CA PRO A 4 7.95 -34.05 43.87
C PRO A 4 7.55 -32.91 42.90
N GLY A 5 7.48 -33.20 41.61
CA GLY A 5 6.97 -32.26 40.60
C GLY A 5 6.77 -32.91 39.23
N SER A 6 5.63 -33.58 39.07
CA SER A 6 5.12 -34.12 37.81
C SER A 6 4.41 -33.02 37.02
N ALA A 7 4.69 -32.91 35.72
CA ALA A 7 3.77 -32.28 34.77
C ALA A 7 3.90 -33.00 33.42
N ALA A 8 2.83 -33.73 33.10
CA ALA A 8 2.62 -34.45 31.86
C ALA A 8 2.54 -33.49 30.67
N ALA A 9 3.17 -33.87 29.55
CA ALA A 9 2.79 -33.41 28.22
C ALA A 9 2.40 -34.64 27.39
N ALA A 10 1.17 -34.59 26.89
CA ALA A 10 0.43 -35.68 26.30
C ALA A 10 1.14 -36.31 25.10
N ALA A 11 1.28 -37.64 25.15
CA ALA A 11 1.50 -38.46 23.99
C ALA A 11 0.20 -38.48 23.16
N ASN A 12 0.18 -37.75 22.04
CA ASN A 12 -0.79 -38.01 20.99
C ASN A 12 -0.11 -38.91 19.95
N ALA A 13 -0.33 -40.22 20.11
CA ALA A 13 -0.01 -41.22 19.10
C ALA A 13 -1.02 -41.08 17.94
N GLY A 14 -0.72 -40.19 17.00
CA GLY A 14 -1.38 -40.11 15.70
C GLY A 14 -0.51 -40.79 14.65
N ALA A 15 -0.95 -41.95 14.18
CA ALA A 15 -0.40 -42.65 13.04
C ALA A 15 -0.24 -41.72 11.83
N GLY A 16 0.98 -41.61 11.32
CA GLY A 16 1.32 -40.75 10.19
C GLY A 16 2.80 -40.84 9.82
N ALA A 17 3.35 -42.06 9.78
CA ALA A 17 4.59 -42.29 9.06
C ALA A 17 4.36 -41.98 7.58
N SER A 18 5.31 -41.26 6.97
CA SER A 18 5.34 -40.76 5.59
C SER A 18 4.56 -39.45 5.33
N SER A 19 5.26 -38.30 5.35
CA SER A 19 5.05 -37.10 4.50
C SER A 19 5.85 -35.85 4.94
N GLY A 20 6.55 -35.87 6.08
CA GLY A 20 7.19 -34.65 6.64
C GLY A 20 8.52 -34.20 6.01
N SER A 21 9.21 -35.05 5.24
CA SER A 21 10.54 -34.73 4.69
C SER A 21 10.50 -33.86 3.43
N GLY A 22 9.42 -33.90 2.65
CA GLY A 22 9.34 -33.22 1.36
C GLY A 22 9.30 -31.70 1.45
N GLY A 23 8.70 -31.14 2.50
CA GLY A 23 8.51 -29.69 2.62
C GLY A 23 9.82 -28.92 2.88
N LEU A 24 10.70 -29.46 3.72
CA LEU A 24 11.99 -28.82 4.01
C LEU A 24 12.99 -28.99 2.88
N GLU A 25 12.96 -30.13 2.19
CA GLU A 25 13.78 -30.37 1.00
C GLU A 25 13.43 -29.37 -0.11
N GLU A 26 12.14 -29.17 -0.38
CA GLU A 26 11.64 -28.17 -1.34
C GLU A 26 12.02 -26.74 -0.91
N LEU A 27 11.84 -26.41 0.37
CA LEU A 27 12.20 -25.10 0.93
C LEU A 27 13.68 -24.75 0.69
N PHE A 28 14.57 -25.72 0.85
CA PHE A 28 16.01 -25.51 0.89
C PHE A 28 16.73 -25.75 -0.45
N GLN A 29 16.07 -26.36 -1.43
CA GLN A 29 16.65 -26.80 -2.71
C GLN A 29 17.42 -25.69 -3.45
N ALA A 30 16.93 -24.46 -3.44
CA ALA A 30 17.51 -23.32 -4.17
C ALA A 30 18.55 -22.51 -3.37
N TYR A 31 18.86 -22.89 -2.12
CA TYR A 31 19.60 -22.04 -1.18
C TYR A 31 20.96 -22.59 -0.76
N GLY A 32 21.50 -23.59 -1.49
CA GLY A 32 22.85 -24.11 -1.26
C GLY A 32 23.01 -24.90 0.04
N ILE A 33 21.92 -25.49 0.51
CA ILE A 33 21.86 -26.31 1.73
C ILE A 33 21.96 -27.77 1.31
N ARG A 34 22.89 -28.53 1.92
CA ARG A 34 23.05 -29.95 1.59
C ARG A 34 21.80 -30.73 1.96
N TYR A 35 21.51 -31.80 1.23
CA TYR A 35 20.41 -32.71 1.53
C TYR A 35 20.48 -33.24 2.98
N TYR A 36 21.67 -33.66 3.42
CA TYR A 36 21.90 -34.09 4.82
C TYR A 36 21.49 -33.00 5.83
N THR A 37 21.69 -31.73 5.48
CA THR A 37 21.34 -30.60 6.32
C THR A 37 19.84 -30.39 6.44
N ALA A 38 19.14 -30.42 5.32
CA ALA A 38 17.68 -30.37 5.32
C ALA A 38 17.08 -31.55 6.09
N ALA A 39 17.58 -32.76 5.84
CA ALA A 39 17.08 -33.99 6.45
C ALA A 39 17.26 -34.00 7.98
N LYS A 40 18.41 -33.52 8.48
CA LYS A 40 18.67 -33.52 9.92
C LYS A 40 17.85 -32.45 10.65
N ILE A 41 17.63 -31.28 10.03
CA ILE A 41 16.68 -30.27 10.54
C ILE A 41 15.28 -30.89 10.67
N ALA A 42 14.83 -31.64 9.65
CA ALA A 42 13.56 -32.36 9.70
C ALA A 42 13.54 -33.44 10.79
N GLU A 43 14.64 -34.18 10.99
CA GLU A 43 14.77 -35.24 12.01
C GLU A 43 14.62 -34.69 13.44
N MET A 44 15.02 -33.43 13.67
CA MET A 44 14.83 -32.75 14.96
C MET A 44 13.40 -32.21 15.16
N GLY A 45 12.48 -32.51 14.24
CA GLY A 45 11.09 -32.12 14.33
C GLY A 45 10.79 -30.71 13.84
N PHE A 46 11.76 -30.01 13.24
CA PHE A 46 11.47 -28.75 12.57
C PHE A 46 10.67 -29.02 11.30
N THR A 47 9.68 -28.16 11.07
CA THR A 47 8.85 -28.10 9.88
C THR A 47 9.00 -26.74 9.22
N VAL A 48 8.53 -26.60 7.98
CA VAL A 48 8.51 -25.30 7.27
C VAL A 48 7.75 -24.25 8.08
N ASN A 49 6.57 -24.59 8.62
CA ASN A 49 5.76 -23.69 9.43
C ASN A 49 6.50 -23.20 10.68
N THR A 50 7.08 -24.13 11.45
CA THR A 50 7.83 -23.75 12.67
C THR A 50 9.02 -22.85 12.35
N LEU A 51 9.72 -23.09 11.24
CA LEU A 51 10.87 -22.26 10.85
C LEU A 51 10.46 -20.86 10.39
N VAL A 52 9.33 -20.73 9.68
CA VAL A 52 8.82 -19.43 9.24
C VAL A 52 8.37 -18.56 10.41
N ASP A 53 7.84 -19.17 11.47
CA ASP A 53 7.36 -18.48 12.66
C ASP A 53 8.48 -17.99 13.60
N MET A 54 9.68 -18.58 13.49
CA MET A 54 10.85 -18.19 14.29
C MET A 54 11.45 -16.84 13.86
N LYS A 55 11.88 -16.02 14.81
CA LYS A 55 12.64 -14.79 14.54
C LYS A 55 14.03 -15.10 14.01
N GLU A 56 14.67 -14.11 13.37
CA GLU A 56 16.00 -14.32 12.76
C GLU A 56 17.06 -14.66 13.83
N GLU A 57 16.92 -14.09 15.02
CA GLU A 57 17.75 -14.39 16.19
C GLU A 57 17.53 -15.82 16.70
N GLU A 58 16.27 -16.29 16.75
CA GLU A 58 15.91 -17.65 17.17
C GLU A 58 16.42 -18.71 16.17
N VAL A 59 16.42 -18.37 14.87
CA VAL A 59 17.03 -19.21 13.83
C VAL A 59 18.55 -19.28 14.00
N ASP A 60 19.20 -18.17 14.37
CA ASP A 60 20.64 -18.16 14.69
C ASP A 60 20.95 -19.00 15.95
N GLU A 61 20.15 -18.89 17.01
CA GLU A 61 20.27 -19.71 18.22
C GLU A 61 20.07 -21.20 17.93
N MET A 62 19.08 -21.54 17.09
CA MET A 62 18.86 -22.90 16.62
C MET A 62 20.11 -23.39 15.88
N MET A 63 20.59 -22.69 14.85
CA MET A 63 21.78 -23.10 14.08
C MET A 63 23.03 -23.25 14.95
N ASN A 64 23.19 -22.41 15.97
CA ASN A 64 24.27 -22.55 16.95
C ASN A 64 24.08 -23.82 17.79
N SER A 65 22.86 -24.07 18.28
CA SER A 65 22.52 -25.29 19.00
C SER A 65 22.75 -26.55 18.14
N LEU A 66 22.46 -26.50 16.83
CA LEU A 66 22.74 -27.60 15.90
C LEU A 66 24.24 -27.91 15.83
N SER A 67 25.06 -26.85 15.75
CA SER A 67 26.51 -27.00 15.70
C SER A 67 27.11 -27.48 17.02
N HIS A 68 26.60 -27.01 18.15
CA HIS A 68 27.13 -27.35 19.48
C HIS A 68 26.67 -28.73 19.97
N LEU A 69 25.38 -29.05 19.87
CA LEU A 69 24.81 -30.30 20.41
C LEU A 69 25.18 -31.52 19.57
N PHE A 70 25.24 -31.37 18.24
CA PHE A 70 25.45 -32.49 17.33
C PHE A 70 26.85 -32.50 16.70
N ARG A 71 27.77 -31.64 17.17
CA ARG A 71 29.10 -31.40 16.58
C ARG A 71 29.04 -31.20 15.06
N TRP A 72 27.98 -30.54 14.62
CA TRP A 72 27.70 -30.41 13.22
C TRP A 72 28.38 -29.18 12.63
N ASP A 73 29.33 -29.43 11.74
CA ASP A 73 29.93 -28.41 10.90
C ASP A 73 28.94 -27.92 9.82
N LEU A 74 28.09 -26.98 10.24
CA LEU A 74 27.23 -26.22 9.35
C LEU A 74 28.07 -25.14 8.69
N LEU A 75 28.28 -25.29 7.38
CA LEU A 75 29.13 -24.39 6.62
C LEU A 75 28.56 -22.97 6.69
N VAL A 76 29.44 -21.97 6.61
CA VAL A 76 29.04 -20.55 6.60
C VAL A 76 27.97 -20.29 5.53
N GLY A 77 28.15 -20.85 4.32
CA GLY A 77 27.18 -20.74 3.23
C GLY A 77 25.81 -21.35 3.55
N GLU A 78 25.77 -22.47 4.28
CA GLU A 78 24.52 -23.11 4.68
C GLU A 78 23.77 -22.29 5.73
N ARG A 79 24.49 -21.62 6.65
CA ARG A 79 23.87 -20.70 7.62
C ARG A 79 23.16 -19.55 6.93
N TYR A 80 23.81 -18.95 5.94
CA TYR A 80 23.18 -17.90 5.13
C TYR A 80 22.04 -18.46 4.27
N GLY A 81 22.22 -19.66 3.71
CA GLY A 81 21.20 -20.37 2.93
C GLY A 81 19.92 -20.62 3.71
N ILE A 82 20.03 -21.15 4.94
CA ILE A 82 18.87 -21.45 5.80
C ILE A 82 18.08 -20.17 6.10
N LYS A 83 18.78 -19.09 6.49
CA LYS A 83 18.13 -17.79 6.72
C LYS A 83 17.48 -17.22 5.46
N ALA A 84 18.15 -17.33 4.31
CA ALA A 84 17.63 -16.84 3.04
C ALA A 84 16.36 -17.61 2.61
N ALA A 85 16.35 -18.93 2.79
CA ALA A 85 15.21 -19.79 2.49
C ALA A 85 13.98 -19.44 3.35
N ILE A 86 14.17 -19.35 4.67
CA ILE A 86 13.10 -18.99 5.62
C ILE A 86 12.56 -17.58 5.30
N ARG A 87 13.44 -16.62 5.03
CA ARG A 87 13.06 -15.25 4.66
C ARG A 87 12.32 -15.19 3.34
N ALA A 88 12.65 -16.05 2.38
CA ALA A 88 11.92 -16.13 1.13
C ALA A 88 10.53 -16.74 1.33
N GLU A 89 10.43 -17.78 2.15
CA GLU A 89 9.16 -18.45 2.41
C GLU A 89 8.20 -17.60 3.24
N ARG A 90 8.69 -16.84 4.22
CA ARG A 90 7.89 -15.85 4.94
C ARG A 90 7.29 -14.82 3.98
N ARG A 91 8.10 -14.29 3.05
CA ARG A 91 7.61 -13.35 2.02
C ARG A 91 6.57 -13.99 1.10
N ARG A 92 6.71 -15.28 0.78
CA ARG A 92 5.74 -16.02 -0.04
C ARG A 92 4.40 -16.16 0.69
N LEU A 93 4.43 -16.45 1.98
CA LEU A 93 3.23 -16.60 2.81
C LEU A 93 2.52 -15.26 3.05
N GLU A 94 3.27 -14.19 3.29
CA GLU A 94 2.73 -12.82 3.37
C GLU A 94 2.02 -12.43 2.06
N ASP A 95 2.64 -12.68 0.90
CA ASP A 95 2.07 -12.43 -0.43
C ASP A 95 0.76 -13.25 -0.65
N LEU A 96 0.70 -14.49 -0.14
CA LEU A 96 -0.48 -15.36 -0.22
C LEU A 96 -1.61 -14.92 0.72
N GLU A 97 -1.28 -14.50 1.94
CA GLU A 97 -2.25 -14.02 2.90
C GLU A 97 -2.88 -12.70 2.43
N GLU A 98 -2.07 -11.79 1.88
CA GLU A 98 -2.57 -10.57 1.24
C GLU A 98 -3.50 -10.91 0.05
N SER A 99 -3.15 -11.92 -0.74
CA SER A 99 -3.99 -12.42 -1.84
C SER A 99 -5.30 -13.09 -1.37
N ARG A 100 -5.30 -13.73 -0.19
CA ARG A 100 -6.51 -14.27 0.45
C ARG A 100 -7.39 -13.15 0.99
N ARG A 101 -6.81 -12.14 1.64
CA ARG A 101 -7.53 -10.94 2.11
C ARG A 101 -8.18 -10.20 0.94
N HIS A 102 -7.48 -10.07 -0.19
CA HIS A 102 -8.04 -9.49 -1.41
C HIS A 102 -9.20 -10.31 -2.02
N ARG A 103 -9.15 -11.65 -1.95
CA ARG A 103 -10.26 -12.52 -2.39
C ARG A 103 -11.44 -12.52 -1.42
N HIS A 104 -11.18 -12.53 -0.12
CA HIS A 104 -12.23 -12.50 0.91
C HIS A 104 -13.03 -11.20 0.85
N ASN A 105 -12.36 -10.07 0.56
CA ASN A 105 -13.03 -8.78 0.36
C ASN A 105 -13.84 -8.70 -0.95
N HIS A 106 -13.66 -9.65 -1.88
CA HIS A 106 -14.45 -9.79 -3.11
C HIS A 106 -15.58 -10.81 -2.98
N MET A 107 -15.55 -11.69 -1.97
CA MET A 107 -16.59 -12.71 -1.71
C MET A 107 -17.69 -12.26 -0.73
N SER A 108 -17.50 -11.18 0.02
CA SER A 108 -18.54 -10.64 0.92
C SER A 108 -19.71 -9.92 0.20
N LEU A 109 -19.79 -9.94 -1.13
CA LEU A 109 -20.96 -9.47 -1.90
C LEU A 109 -21.79 -10.59 -2.55
N SER A 110 -21.45 -11.87 -2.38
CA SER A 110 -22.19 -12.98 -2.99
C SER A 110 -22.96 -13.81 -1.96
N ASN A 111 -23.99 -13.23 -1.37
CA ASN A 111 -25.05 -14.01 -0.74
C ASN A 111 -26.40 -13.58 -1.35
N THR A 112 -26.73 -14.15 -2.50
CA THR A 112 -28.12 -14.34 -2.96
C THR A 112 -28.18 -15.67 -3.76
N PRO A 113 -29.08 -16.62 -3.44
CA PRO A 113 -29.21 -17.90 -4.15
C PRO A 113 -30.06 -17.78 -5.44
N PRO A 114 -30.02 -18.78 -6.34
CA PRO A 114 -30.49 -18.71 -7.72
C PRO A 114 -31.95 -19.16 -7.89
N PRO A 115 -32.53 -18.95 -9.09
CA PRO A 115 -33.11 -20.11 -9.76
C PRO A 115 -32.71 -20.22 -11.24
N ASP A 116 -32.22 -21.42 -11.55
CA ASP A 116 -32.52 -22.29 -12.68
C ASP A 116 -32.36 -21.85 -14.14
N SER A 117 -31.46 -22.62 -14.76
CA SER A 117 -31.66 -23.37 -16.00
C SER A 117 -31.61 -22.59 -17.32
N SER A 118 -30.44 -22.70 -17.95
CA SER A 118 -30.21 -23.41 -19.23
C SER A 118 -29.29 -22.63 -20.16
N HIS A 119 -28.19 -23.28 -20.58
CA HIS A 119 -27.55 -23.25 -21.92
C HIS A 119 -27.46 -21.90 -22.68
N HIS A 120 -26.37 -21.42 -23.28
CA HIS A 120 -25.06 -21.91 -23.73
C HIS A 120 -24.29 -20.63 -24.24
N PRO A 121 -23.12 -20.66 -24.91
CA PRO A 121 -22.04 -19.66 -24.80
C PRO A 121 -21.83 -18.83 -26.10
N LEU A 122 -20.90 -17.86 -26.04
CA LEU A 122 -20.40 -17.04 -27.17
C LEU A 122 -21.49 -16.09 -27.74
N ASP A 123 -21.24 -14.95 -28.37
CA ASP A 123 -20.07 -14.32 -28.97
C ASP A 123 -20.43 -12.83 -29.08
N ALA A 124 -19.50 -11.92 -28.77
CA ALA A 124 -18.93 -10.97 -29.73
C ALA A 124 -19.88 -10.02 -30.49
N LEU A 125 -19.56 -8.73 -30.35
CA LEU A 125 -19.77 -7.63 -31.31
C LEU A 125 -21.20 -7.14 -31.54
N SER A 126 -21.47 -5.91 -31.09
CA SER A 126 -22.10 -4.81 -31.85
C SER A 126 -22.70 -3.81 -30.86
N GLN A 127 -22.10 -2.62 -30.76
CA GLN A 127 -22.43 -1.44 -31.56
C GLN A 127 -23.68 -0.72 -31.03
N GLU A 128 -23.46 0.56 -30.70
CA GLU A 128 -24.45 1.64 -30.71
C GLU A 128 -25.53 1.51 -29.60
N GLY A 129 -25.66 2.47 -28.68
CA GLY A 129 -26.11 3.82 -28.97
C GLY A 129 -27.64 3.82 -29.05
N LEU A 130 -28.29 4.64 -28.22
CA LEU A 130 -29.76 4.84 -28.10
C LEU A 130 -30.44 3.73 -27.29
N SER A 131 -31.46 3.92 -26.45
CA SER A 131 -32.31 5.04 -26.03
C SER A 131 -32.85 4.65 -24.63
N GLU A 132 -33.03 5.56 -23.69
CA GLU A 132 -34.35 6.13 -23.32
C GLU A 132 -35.51 5.11 -23.37
N GLU A 133 -35.97 4.69 -22.19
CA GLU A 133 -37.41 4.62 -21.89
C GLU A 133 -37.59 4.50 -20.36
N GLY A 134 -38.37 5.42 -19.79
CA GLY A 134 -38.90 5.27 -18.44
C GLY A 134 -40.38 4.97 -18.54
N VAL A 135 -40.91 4.13 -17.66
CA VAL A 135 -42.34 4.17 -17.29
C VAL A 135 -42.51 3.68 -15.85
N HIS A 136 -43.32 4.45 -15.13
CA HIS A 136 -43.81 4.27 -13.77
C HIS A 136 -44.74 3.06 -13.58
N GLU A 137 -44.87 2.68 -12.29
CA GLU A 137 -46.05 2.09 -11.61
C GLU A 137 -46.44 0.65 -11.99
N LYS A 138 -46.86 -0.22 -11.05
CA LYS A 138 -47.89 0.01 -10.03
C LYS A 138 -47.84 -1.02 -8.89
N GLU A 139 -48.31 -0.53 -7.77
CA GLU A 139 -48.54 -1.06 -6.42
C GLU A 139 -49.29 -2.40 -6.31
N VAL A 140 -49.20 -3.04 -5.14
CA VAL A 140 -50.36 -3.33 -4.24
C VAL A 140 -49.88 -3.92 -2.88
N VAL A 141 -50.28 -3.20 -1.80
CA VAL A 141 -50.75 -3.62 -0.45
C VAL A 141 -49.89 -4.55 0.44
N GLY A 142 -49.67 -4.32 1.74
CA GLY A 142 -50.07 -3.25 2.66
C GLY A 142 -49.76 -3.61 4.12
N SER A 143 -50.07 -2.65 5.00
CA SER A 143 -50.29 -2.76 6.45
C SER A 143 -49.11 -2.64 7.42
N GLY A 144 -49.10 -1.53 8.19
CA GLY A 144 -48.45 -1.50 9.51
C GLY A 144 -47.76 -0.22 9.98
N GLY A 145 -48.47 0.92 10.00
CA GLY A 145 -48.44 1.99 11.04
C GLY A 145 -47.12 2.63 11.52
N GLY A 146 -47.07 3.97 11.56
CA GLY A 146 -46.15 4.69 12.45
C GLY A 146 -45.75 6.12 12.07
N ASN A 147 -46.73 7.02 12.03
CA ASN A 147 -46.66 8.44 12.39
C ASN A 147 -45.27 9.07 12.69
N TRP A 148 -44.76 9.90 11.77
CA TRP A 148 -44.02 11.12 12.10
C TRP A 148 -44.42 12.23 11.13
N GLU A 149 -44.77 13.36 11.72
CA GLU A 149 -45.39 14.53 11.12
C GLU A 149 -44.56 15.19 10.01
N MET A 150 -45.34 15.77 9.10
CA MET A 150 -45.00 16.54 7.93
C MET A 150 -44.39 17.91 8.31
N VAL A 151 -43.14 18.17 7.93
CA VAL A 151 -42.66 19.53 7.68
C VAL A 151 -42.14 19.56 6.25
N GLY A 152 -42.92 20.23 5.39
CA GLY A 152 -42.62 20.38 3.97
C GLY A 152 -41.29 21.07 3.73
N ALA A 153 -40.41 20.39 2.99
CA ALA A 153 -39.28 21.02 2.31
C ALA A 153 -39.59 21.04 0.81
N PRO A 154 -39.39 22.18 0.11
CA PRO A 154 -39.59 22.24 -1.34
C PRO A 154 -38.51 21.39 -2.05
N PRO A 155 -38.76 20.94 -3.29
CA PRO A 155 -37.78 20.16 -4.04
C PRO A 155 -36.57 21.06 -4.30
N THR A 156 -35.44 20.72 -3.69
CA THR A 156 -34.17 21.34 -4.03
C THR A 156 -33.84 20.92 -5.46
N HIS A 157 -33.92 21.88 -6.38
CA HIS A 157 -33.37 21.76 -7.71
C HIS A 157 -31.94 21.20 -7.58
N THR A 158 -31.75 19.93 -7.89
CA THR A 158 -30.41 19.35 -7.97
C THR A 158 -29.73 20.04 -9.15
N ASN A 159 -28.86 20.99 -8.79
CA ASN A 159 -28.29 21.95 -9.70
C ASN A 159 -27.59 21.20 -10.84
N HIS A 160 -28.04 21.39 -12.08
CA HIS A 160 -27.45 20.78 -13.28
C HIS A 160 -25.93 20.97 -13.35
N GLN A 161 -25.43 22.04 -12.72
CA GLN A 161 -24.00 22.34 -12.56
C GLN A 161 -23.26 21.28 -11.73
N ASP A 162 -23.87 20.73 -10.69
CA ASP A 162 -23.26 19.76 -9.77
C ASP A 162 -23.05 18.38 -10.44
N HIS A 163 -24.04 17.96 -11.23
CA HIS A 163 -23.92 16.74 -12.04
C HIS A 163 -22.86 16.88 -13.15
N GLN A 164 -22.74 18.08 -13.75
CA GLN A 164 -21.68 18.38 -14.73
C GLN A 164 -20.28 18.44 -14.09
N GLN A 165 -20.15 19.01 -12.89
CA GLN A 165 -18.89 19.05 -12.14
C GLN A 165 -18.42 17.63 -11.75
N ARG A 166 -19.32 16.78 -11.25
CA ARG A 166 -18.98 15.37 -10.92
C ARG A 166 -18.53 14.57 -12.15
N LYS A 167 -19.19 14.76 -13.31
CA LYS A 167 -18.77 14.13 -14.58
C LYS A 167 -17.39 14.61 -15.04
N LYS A 168 -17.11 15.92 -14.97
CA LYS A 168 -15.79 16.49 -15.30
C LYS A 168 -14.70 15.96 -14.37
N HIS A 169 -14.95 15.96 -13.05
CA HIS A 169 -14.02 15.45 -12.05
C HIS A 169 -13.70 13.97 -12.26
N ARG A 170 -14.71 13.13 -12.54
CA ARG A 170 -14.50 11.70 -12.85
C ARG A 170 -13.67 11.49 -14.12
N LYS A 171 -13.92 12.28 -15.17
CA LYS A 171 -13.16 12.22 -16.43
C LYS A 171 -11.69 12.63 -16.21
N GLN A 172 -11.46 13.68 -15.43
CA GLN A 172 -10.11 14.17 -15.11
C GLN A 172 -9.34 13.17 -14.23
N GLN A 173 -9.99 12.59 -13.22
CA GLN A 173 -9.40 11.52 -12.40
C GLN A 173 -9.03 10.29 -13.24
N HIS A 174 -9.89 9.88 -14.18
CA HIS A 174 -9.62 8.73 -15.04
C HIS A 174 -8.44 8.98 -15.99
N LEU A 175 -8.36 10.18 -16.57
CA LEU A 175 -7.25 10.55 -17.45
C LEU A 175 -5.92 10.64 -16.68
N GLN A 176 -5.93 11.21 -15.48
CA GLN A 176 -4.73 11.29 -14.63
C GLN A 176 -4.30 9.90 -14.16
N ALA A 177 -5.24 9.02 -13.78
CA ALA A 177 -4.93 7.63 -13.45
C ALA A 177 -4.27 6.86 -14.60
N ARG A 178 -4.65 7.13 -15.85
CA ARG A 178 -4.10 6.45 -17.04
C ARG A 178 -2.63 6.77 -17.30
N ASN A 179 -2.17 7.98 -16.95
CA ASN A 179 -0.80 8.41 -17.23
C ASN A 179 0.14 8.31 -16.02
N THR A 180 -0.39 8.03 -14.83
CA THR A 180 0.41 7.92 -13.59
C THR A 180 0.97 6.52 -13.33
N VAL A 181 2.03 6.45 -12.52
CA VAL A 181 2.63 5.21 -12.02
C VAL A 181 1.62 4.49 -11.11
N THR A 182 0.95 3.49 -11.69
CA THR A 182 -0.07 2.65 -11.02
C THR A 182 0.56 1.44 -10.32
N ASN A 183 -0.27 0.66 -9.60
CA ASN A 183 0.13 -0.61 -9.01
C ASN A 183 0.67 -1.61 -10.07
N GLN A 184 0.19 -1.54 -11.31
CA GLN A 184 0.64 -2.43 -12.38
C GLN A 184 2.11 -2.19 -12.73
N VAL A 185 2.57 -0.94 -12.72
CA VAL A 185 3.98 -0.59 -12.98
C VAL A 185 4.89 -1.21 -11.92
N PHE A 186 4.50 -1.17 -10.65
CA PHE A 186 5.28 -1.79 -9.57
C PHE A 186 5.29 -3.33 -9.67
N ARG A 187 4.18 -3.95 -10.06
CA ARG A 187 4.12 -5.41 -10.31
C ARG A 187 5.02 -5.81 -11.48
N PHE A 188 4.99 -5.03 -12.56
CA PHE A 188 5.87 -5.24 -13.71
C PHE A 188 7.34 -5.12 -13.32
N ALA A 189 7.73 -4.10 -12.55
CA ALA A 189 9.10 -3.95 -12.07
C ALA A 189 9.59 -5.18 -11.26
N LYS A 190 8.75 -5.72 -10.36
CA LYS A 190 9.06 -6.97 -9.62
C LYS A 190 9.26 -8.14 -10.58
N LYS A 191 8.38 -8.29 -11.58
CA LYS A 191 8.47 -9.36 -12.61
C LYS A 191 9.71 -9.21 -13.51
N ALA A 192 10.12 -7.99 -13.82
CA ALA A 192 11.28 -7.68 -14.65
C ALA A 192 12.61 -7.77 -13.87
N GLY A 193 12.62 -8.28 -12.63
CA GLY A 193 13.82 -8.44 -11.81
C GLY A 193 14.25 -7.19 -11.02
N ALA A 194 13.56 -6.05 -11.18
CA ALA A 194 13.80 -4.83 -10.42
C ALA A 194 13.12 -4.86 -9.03
N THR A 195 13.38 -5.92 -8.26
CA THR A 195 12.74 -6.22 -6.96
C THR A 195 13.00 -5.16 -5.89
N TYR A 196 14.07 -4.37 -6.03
CA TYR A 196 14.39 -3.25 -5.16
C TYR A 196 13.45 -2.04 -5.35
N ILE A 197 12.64 -1.98 -6.41
CA ILE A 197 11.64 -0.93 -6.63
C ILE A 197 10.33 -1.35 -5.96
N ASN A 198 9.91 -0.61 -4.93
CA ASN A 198 8.64 -0.88 -4.23
C ASN A 198 7.81 0.41 -4.02
N LYS A 199 6.49 0.24 -4.04
CA LYS A 199 5.52 1.35 -3.96
C LYS A 199 5.67 2.20 -2.69
N PRO A 200 5.78 1.63 -1.47
CA PRO A 200 5.94 2.44 -0.25
C PRO A 200 7.18 3.34 -0.31
N LYS A 201 8.35 2.78 -0.64
CA LYS A 201 9.60 3.52 -0.75
C LYS A 201 9.51 4.62 -1.80
N MET A 202 9.04 4.30 -3.00
CA MET A 202 8.94 5.30 -4.07
C MET A 202 8.02 6.44 -3.66
N ARG A 203 6.83 6.16 -3.11
CA ARG A 203 5.89 7.18 -2.63
C ARG A 203 6.46 8.04 -1.51
N HIS A 204 7.32 7.46 -0.66
CA HIS A 204 7.93 8.17 0.45
C HIS A 204 8.82 9.33 -0.02
N TYR A 205 9.47 9.22 -1.18
CA TYR A 205 10.47 10.18 -1.67
C TYR A 205 10.06 10.96 -2.94
N VAL A 206 8.80 10.86 -3.39
CA VAL A 206 8.32 11.56 -4.59
C VAL A 206 8.57 13.07 -4.52
N HIS A 207 8.35 13.72 -3.37
CA HIS A 207 8.59 15.15 -3.23
C HIS A 207 10.09 15.48 -3.32
N CYS A 208 10.98 14.67 -2.76
CA CYS A 208 12.43 14.85 -2.94
C CYS A 208 12.82 14.78 -4.42
N TYR A 209 12.25 13.81 -5.15
CA TYR A 209 12.45 13.69 -6.59
C TYR A 209 11.85 14.87 -7.36
N ALA A 210 10.69 15.38 -6.94
CA ALA A 210 10.07 16.56 -7.51
C ALA A 210 10.94 17.80 -7.35
N LEU A 211 11.53 18.01 -6.17
CA LEU A 211 12.47 19.11 -5.94
C LEU A 211 13.66 19.02 -6.89
N HIS A 212 14.25 17.83 -7.04
CA HIS A 212 15.35 17.62 -7.98
C HIS A 212 14.96 17.91 -9.44
N CYS A 213 13.74 17.57 -9.85
CA CYS A 213 13.28 17.83 -11.22
C CYS A 213 12.95 19.32 -11.47
N LEU A 214 12.36 20.00 -10.48
CA LEU A 214 11.92 21.39 -10.63
C LEU A 214 13.02 22.40 -10.36
N ASP A 215 13.97 22.06 -9.49
CA ASP A 215 15.10 22.90 -9.09
C ASP A 215 16.27 22.02 -8.61
N GLU A 216 17.05 21.56 -9.59
CA GLU A 216 18.20 20.69 -9.33
C GLU A 216 19.29 21.40 -8.49
N GLU A 217 19.47 22.71 -8.67
CA GLU A 217 20.45 23.50 -7.95
C GLU A 217 20.11 23.54 -6.45
N THR A 218 18.88 23.92 -6.09
CA THR A 218 18.40 23.91 -4.71
C THR A 218 18.44 22.51 -4.12
N SER A 219 18.06 21.48 -4.90
CA SER A 219 18.13 20.08 -4.45
C SER A 219 19.57 19.65 -4.11
N ASN A 220 20.54 19.97 -4.96
CA ASN A 220 21.94 19.65 -4.75
C ASN A 220 22.55 20.43 -3.59
N ALA A 221 22.22 21.72 -3.45
CA ALA A 221 22.63 22.55 -2.31
C ALA A 221 22.10 21.97 -0.99
N LEU A 222 20.82 21.59 -0.95
CA LEU A 222 20.19 21.00 0.24
C LEU A 222 20.83 19.65 0.60
N ARG A 223 21.15 18.81 -0.38
CA ARG A 223 21.86 17.53 -0.17
C ARG A 223 23.25 17.74 0.44
N ARG A 224 24.03 18.72 -0.06
CA ARG A 224 25.36 19.05 0.49
C ARG A 224 25.26 19.55 1.92
N ALA A 225 24.40 20.53 2.18
CA ALA A 225 24.24 21.13 3.51
C ALA A 225 23.82 20.10 4.58
N PHE A 226 22.92 19.18 4.26
CA PHE A 226 22.52 18.13 5.20
C PHE A 226 23.61 17.05 5.39
N LYS A 227 24.39 16.75 4.34
CA LYS A 227 25.54 15.85 4.44
C LYS A 227 26.65 16.44 5.33
N GLU A 228 26.95 17.72 5.17
CA GLU A 228 27.96 18.43 5.96
C GLU A 228 27.60 18.52 7.44
N ARG A 229 26.30 18.68 7.75
CA ARG A 229 25.79 18.66 9.13
C ARG A 229 25.64 17.25 9.74
N GLY A 230 25.88 16.19 8.98
CA GLY A 230 25.69 14.81 9.44
C GLY A 230 24.23 14.45 9.74
N GLU A 231 23.28 15.12 9.09
CA GLU A 231 21.85 14.94 9.33
C GLU A 231 21.34 13.61 8.72
N ASN A 232 20.36 13.00 9.38
CA ASN A 232 19.76 11.77 8.85
C ASN A 232 18.89 12.02 7.60
N VAL A 233 18.65 10.96 6.82
CA VAL A 233 17.83 11.02 5.59
C VAL A 233 16.42 11.53 5.86
N GLY A 234 15.87 11.25 7.06
CA GLY A 234 14.55 11.73 7.47
C GLY A 234 14.49 13.25 7.56
N ALA A 235 15.49 13.88 8.20
CA ALA A 235 15.60 15.33 8.33
C ALA A 235 15.74 16.00 6.96
N TRP A 236 16.63 15.51 6.10
CA TRP A 236 16.78 16.00 4.72
C TRP A 236 15.47 15.86 3.92
N ARG A 237 14.81 14.72 4.04
CA ARG A 237 13.53 14.45 3.38
C ARG A 237 12.46 15.45 3.81
N GLN A 238 12.36 15.77 5.10
CA GLN A 238 11.39 16.77 5.57
C GLN A 238 11.74 18.18 5.06
N ALA A 239 13.02 18.53 5.02
CA ALA A 239 13.47 19.82 4.52
C ALA A 239 13.13 20.06 3.04
N CYS A 240 13.00 19.00 2.23
CA CYS A 240 12.62 19.10 0.82
C CYS A 240 11.23 19.71 0.59
N TYR A 241 10.32 19.70 1.57
CA TYR A 241 9.00 20.30 1.40
C TYR A 241 9.04 21.83 1.30
N LYS A 242 9.88 22.49 2.08
CA LYS A 242 9.96 23.96 2.14
C LYS A 242 10.23 24.62 0.77
N PRO A 243 11.27 24.23 0.01
CA PRO A 243 11.51 24.82 -1.31
C PRO A 243 10.41 24.51 -2.32
N LEU A 244 9.77 23.33 -2.24
CA LEU A 244 8.63 23.01 -3.10
C LEU A 244 7.41 23.91 -2.84
N VAL A 245 7.10 24.18 -1.58
CA VAL A 245 6.03 25.13 -1.22
C VAL A 245 6.36 26.53 -1.74
N ALA A 246 7.63 26.96 -1.66
CA ALA A 246 8.07 28.24 -2.23
C ALA A 246 7.95 28.26 -3.78
N ILE A 247 8.21 27.15 -4.47
CA ILE A 247 7.96 27.01 -5.91
C ILE A 247 6.46 27.15 -6.20
N ALA A 248 5.61 26.46 -5.44
CA ALA A 248 4.16 26.55 -5.59
C ALA A 248 3.63 27.97 -5.37
N ALA A 249 4.13 28.68 -4.35
CA ALA A 249 3.77 30.07 -4.08
C ALA A 249 4.06 31.00 -5.26
N ARG A 250 5.20 30.81 -5.95
CA ARG A 250 5.59 31.60 -7.13
C ARG A 250 4.74 31.30 -8.37
N GLN A 251 4.07 30.15 -8.42
CA GLN A 251 3.32 29.66 -9.58
C GLN A 251 1.81 29.54 -9.30
N GLY A 252 1.27 30.41 -8.44
CA GLY A 252 -0.18 30.51 -8.22
C GLY A 252 -0.78 29.39 -7.35
N TRP A 253 0.05 28.68 -6.59
CA TRP A 253 -0.35 27.63 -5.63
C TRP A 253 -0.95 26.35 -6.24
N ASP A 254 -0.88 26.17 -7.56
CA ASP A 254 -1.39 24.97 -8.24
C ASP A 254 -0.30 23.91 -8.40
N ILE A 255 -0.07 23.13 -7.34
CA ILE A 255 0.95 22.08 -7.35
C ILE A 255 0.63 20.94 -8.33
N ASP A 256 -0.64 20.74 -8.70
CA ASP A 256 -1.02 19.76 -9.71
C ASP A 256 -0.57 20.19 -11.10
N ALA A 257 -0.83 21.46 -11.46
CA ALA A 257 -0.37 22.02 -12.71
C ALA A 257 1.16 21.94 -12.83
N ILE A 258 1.88 22.24 -11.75
CA ILE A 258 3.34 22.13 -11.70
C ILE A 258 3.81 20.70 -12.01
N PHE A 259 3.26 19.69 -11.33
CA PHE A 259 3.62 18.29 -11.58
C PHE A 259 3.24 17.85 -13.00
N ASN A 260 2.05 18.22 -13.47
CA ASN A 260 1.55 17.81 -14.78
C ASN A 260 2.30 18.48 -15.95
N SER A 261 2.86 19.68 -15.73
CA SER A 261 3.65 20.39 -16.75
C SER A 261 5.04 19.79 -16.98
N HIS A 262 5.58 19.06 -15.99
CA HIS A 262 6.94 18.54 -16.05
C HIS A 262 6.95 17.09 -16.59
N PRO A 263 7.66 16.79 -17.68
CA PRO A 263 7.63 15.47 -18.35
C PRO A 263 7.93 14.27 -17.44
N ARG A 264 8.83 14.44 -16.47
CA ARG A 264 9.23 13.39 -15.52
C ARG A 264 8.33 13.30 -14.27
N LEU A 265 7.51 14.31 -13.99
CA LEU A 265 6.68 14.39 -12.79
C LEU A 265 5.20 14.15 -13.07
N SER A 266 4.74 14.35 -14.30
CA SER A 266 3.34 14.14 -14.71
C SER A 266 2.87 12.70 -14.49
N ILE A 267 3.80 11.74 -14.47
CA ILE A 267 3.53 10.33 -14.15
C ILE A 267 3.41 10.06 -12.64
N TRP A 268 3.71 11.02 -11.77
CA TRP A 268 3.66 10.84 -10.32
C TRP A 268 2.44 11.54 -9.74
N TYR A 269 1.74 10.86 -8.83
CA TYR A 269 0.75 11.53 -7.99
C TYR A 269 1.44 12.52 -7.06
N VAL A 270 0.87 13.72 -6.93
CA VAL A 270 1.35 14.71 -5.96
C VAL A 270 1.14 14.16 -4.54
N PRO A 271 2.19 14.10 -3.69
CA PRO A 271 2.06 13.61 -2.32
C PRO A 271 1.04 14.41 -1.50
N THR A 272 0.16 13.71 -0.76
CA THR A 272 -0.89 14.33 0.05
C THR A 272 -0.34 15.37 1.03
N LYS A 273 0.79 15.07 1.69
CA LYS A 273 1.42 16.01 2.62
C LYS A 273 1.88 17.30 1.94
N LEU A 274 2.40 17.22 0.71
CA LEU A 274 2.82 18.40 -0.05
C LEU A 274 1.62 19.28 -0.40
N ARG A 275 0.50 18.69 -0.85
CA ARG A 275 -0.75 19.43 -1.10
C ARG A 275 -1.23 20.15 0.15
N GLN A 276 -1.28 19.43 1.28
CA GLN A 276 -1.70 20.00 2.57
C GLN A 276 -0.85 21.20 2.95
N LEU A 277 0.48 21.09 2.86
CA LEU A 277 1.39 22.19 3.17
C LEU A 277 1.18 23.41 2.24
N CYS A 278 0.98 23.18 0.93
CA CYS A 278 0.67 24.26 -0.01
C CYS A 278 -0.65 24.95 0.33
N HIS A 279 -1.70 24.19 0.69
CA HIS A 279 -2.98 24.75 1.10
C HIS A 279 -2.88 25.56 2.40
N THR A 280 -2.21 25.02 3.41
CA THR A 280 -1.98 25.71 4.69
C THR A 280 -1.21 27.01 4.46
N GLU A 281 -0.08 26.98 3.75
CA GLU A 281 0.74 28.17 3.53
C GLU A 281 0.02 29.24 2.68
N ARG A 282 -0.78 28.82 1.69
CA ARG A 282 -1.65 29.72 0.90
C ARG A 282 -2.66 30.42 1.79
N SER A 283 -3.32 29.67 2.67
CA SER A 283 -4.32 30.25 3.60
C SER A 283 -3.67 31.21 4.61
N SER A 284 -2.47 30.90 5.09
CA SER A 284 -1.68 31.80 5.95
C SER A 284 -1.29 33.08 5.19
N SER A 285 -0.81 32.95 3.96
CA SER A 285 -0.40 34.09 3.11
C SER A 285 -1.58 35.02 2.81
N ASN A 286 -2.75 34.46 2.48
CA ASN A 286 -3.97 35.24 2.25
C ASN A 286 -4.43 35.97 3.54
N THR A 287 -4.34 35.31 4.69
CA THR A 287 -4.63 35.93 6.00
C THR A 287 -3.68 37.09 6.27
N SER A 288 -2.37 36.91 6.09
CA SER A 288 -1.38 37.99 6.27
C SER A 288 -1.63 39.20 5.36
N ASN A 289 -1.97 38.97 4.09
CA ASN A 289 -2.30 40.05 3.16
C ASN A 289 -3.60 40.80 3.55
N SER A 290 -4.59 40.10 4.12
CA SER A 290 -5.83 40.74 4.58
C SER A 290 -5.63 41.63 5.81
N ILE A 291 -4.68 41.29 6.69
CA ILE A 291 -4.37 42.07 7.90
C ILE A 291 -3.60 43.34 7.53
N SER A 292 -2.67 43.27 6.55
CA SER A 292 -1.95 44.44 6.07
C SER A 292 -2.82 45.41 5.25
N ALA A 293 -3.88 44.93 4.59
CA ALA A 293 -4.82 45.78 3.85
C ALA A 293 -5.83 46.51 4.74
N GLY A 294 -5.96 46.14 6.03
CA GLY A 294 -6.86 46.79 6.99
C GLY A 294 -6.26 48.03 7.69
N ALA A 295 -4.96 48.29 7.53
CA ALA A 295 -4.30 49.48 8.09
C ALA A 295 -4.30 50.62 7.05
N GLY A 296 -5.47 51.19 6.78
CA GLY A 296 -5.59 52.44 6.01
C GLY A 296 -4.99 53.62 6.78
N PRO A 297 -4.40 54.63 6.10
CA PRO A 297 -3.85 55.80 6.75
C PRO A 297 -4.97 56.59 7.42
N HIS A 298 -4.90 56.72 8.75
CA HIS A 298 -5.78 57.61 9.50
C HIS A 298 -5.57 59.05 9.03
N HIS A 299 -6.52 59.56 8.26
CA HIS A 299 -6.68 60.98 7.95
C HIS A 299 -6.87 61.76 9.26
N LEU A 300 -5.89 62.58 9.63
CA LEU A 300 -6.01 63.57 10.69
C LEU A 300 -6.82 64.76 10.18
N PRO A 301 -7.92 65.18 10.85
CA PRO A 301 -8.57 66.43 10.54
C PRO A 301 -7.76 67.58 11.15
N PHE A 302 -7.55 68.63 10.33
CA PHE A 302 -7.19 69.97 10.81
C PHE A 302 -8.40 70.62 11.49
#